data_AF-A0A380C063-F1
#
_entry.id   AF-A0A380C063-F1
#
_cell.length_a   1.000
_cell.length_b   1.000
_cell.length_c   1.000
_cell.angle_alpha   90.00
_cell.angle_beta   90.00
_cell.angle_gamma   90.00
#
_symmetry.space_group_name_H-M   'P 1'
#
loop_
_entity.id
_entity.type
_entity.pdbx_description
1 polymer ?
#
loop_
_entity_poly.entity_id
_entity_poly.type
_entity_poly.pdbx_seq_one_letter_code
_entity_poly.pdbx_strand_id
1 'polypeptide(L)'
;MNLLLLSNHQSATGHKALAFVIEALGLKGQVGGYIGSEPDPEGDFYRATQAFYQGLGIGLNTYLDFEQGFNDTVMQTLLDKPLVHLSGGDTYRFLRGLHSRNQQQKLKSYAASGHLLVGVSAGAMLLTANIETAALCGDSNTVGLENLKALGLADLLFVPHVVHSQSRDQSHGLSQKQRAKQLAKRHGLPVYLCSDEDALAIIDDYLHCFGAPEIILPEAIA
;
A
#
# COMPACT_ATOMS: atom_id res chain seq x y z
N MET A 1 -14.66 -0.95 -5.76
CA MET A 1 -13.29 -0.67 -6.29
C MET A 1 -12.36 -1.84 -5.99
N ASN A 2 -11.16 -1.86 -6.58
CA ASN A 2 -10.20 -2.97 -6.45
C ASN A 2 -8.86 -2.52 -5.86
N LEU A 3 -8.54 -2.97 -4.65
CA LEU A 3 -7.33 -2.64 -3.91
C LEU A 3 -6.65 -3.90 -3.37
N LEU A 4 -5.34 -3.90 -3.28
CA LEU A 4 -4.58 -4.93 -2.57
C LEU A 4 -3.53 -4.27 -1.68
N LEU A 5 -3.65 -4.45 -0.38
CA LEU A 5 -2.74 -3.92 0.64
C LEU A 5 -1.85 -5.07 1.16
N LEU A 6 -0.55 -4.95 0.93
CA LEU A 6 0.45 -5.95 1.27
C LEU A 6 1.45 -5.38 2.28
N SER A 7 1.81 -6.16 3.30
CA SER A 7 3.01 -5.85 4.09
C SER A 7 4.25 -6.16 3.26
N ASN A 8 4.30 -7.38 2.70
CA ASN A 8 5.38 -7.85 1.84
C ASN A 8 4.79 -8.66 0.68
N HIS A 9 5.06 -8.27 -0.57
CA HIS A 9 4.55 -8.98 -1.74
C HIS A 9 5.29 -10.30 -2.03
N GLN A 10 6.50 -10.47 -1.51
CA GLN A 10 7.33 -11.66 -1.71
C GLN A 10 7.05 -12.77 -0.70
N SER A 11 6.28 -12.48 0.34
CA SER A 11 5.87 -13.50 1.32
C SER A 11 4.96 -14.54 0.70
N ALA A 12 4.82 -15.70 1.34
CA ALA A 12 3.95 -16.76 0.80
C ALA A 12 2.50 -16.29 0.71
N THR A 13 2.05 -15.57 1.73
CA THR A 13 0.70 -14.99 1.78
C THR A 13 0.53 -13.83 0.81
N GLY A 14 1.54 -12.96 0.67
CA GLY A 14 1.52 -11.85 -0.29
C GLY A 14 1.41 -12.34 -1.73
N HIS A 15 2.21 -13.36 -2.09
CA HIS A 15 2.11 -14.03 -3.39
C HIS A 15 0.72 -14.64 -3.60
N LYS A 16 0.18 -15.37 -2.61
CA LYS A 16 -1.14 -15.98 -2.69
C LYS A 16 -2.25 -14.94 -2.89
N ALA A 17 -2.20 -13.82 -2.16
CA ALA A 17 -3.18 -12.75 -2.29
C ALA A 17 -3.12 -12.08 -3.67
N LEU A 18 -1.91 -11.83 -4.19
CA LEU A 18 -1.72 -11.31 -5.55
C LEU A 18 -2.26 -12.26 -6.61
N ALA A 19 -1.91 -13.55 -6.55
CA ALA A 19 -2.40 -14.55 -7.49
C ALA A 19 -3.93 -14.63 -7.45
N PHE A 20 -4.53 -14.60 -6.26
CA PHE A 20 -5.98 -14.57 -6.08
C PHE A 20 -6.63 -13.36 -6.76
N VAL A 21 -6.12 -12.14 -6.52
CA VAL A 21 -6.69 -10.91 -7.10
C VAL A 21 -6.51 -10.89 -8.63
N ILE A 22 -5.35 -11.30 -9.13
CA ILE A 22 -5.09 -11.38 -10.59
C ILE A 22 -6.07 -12.33 -11.27
N GLU A 23 -6.32 -13.50 -10.68
CA GLU A 23 -7.29 -14.47 -11.21
C GLU A 23 -8.71 -13.93 -11.12
N ALA A 24 -9.12 -13.42 -9.95
CA ALA A 24 -10.47 -12.91 -9.71
C ALA A 24 -10.86 -11.77 -10.66
N LEU A 25 -9.89 -10.92 -11.03
CA LEU A 25 -10.08 -9.79 -11.94
C LEU A 25 -9.74 -10.13 -13.41
N GLY A 26 -9.35 -11.37 -13.73
CA GLY A 26 -9.02 -11.78 -15.09
C GLY A 26 -7.83 -11.03 -15.70
N LEU A 27 -6.85 -10.66 -14.87
CA LEU A 27 -5.73 -9.79 -15.28
C LEU A 27 -4.58 -10.56 -15.94
N LYS A 28 -4.59 -11.89 -15.93
CA LYS A 28 -3.50 -12.70 -16.49
C LYS A 28 -3.26 -12.36 -17.97
N GLY A 29 -2.01 -12.11 -18.34
CA GLY A 29 -1.60 -11.68 -19.67
C GLY A 29 -1.65 -10.17 -19.90
N GLN A 30 -2.13 -9.39 -18.94
CA GLN A 30 -2.17 -7.93 -19.03
C GLN A 30 -0.82 -7.29 -18.68
N VAL A 31 -0.71 -5.99 -18.95
CA VAL A 31 0.42 -5.15 -18.55
C VAL A 31 0.04 -4.26 -17.38
N GLY A 32 1.02 -3.93 -16.53
CA GLY A 32 0.84 -3.07 -15.37
C GLY A 32 1.86 -1.94 -15.30
N GLY A 33 1.59 -0.98 -14.42
CA GLY A 33 2.50 0.10 -14.09
C GLY A 33 3.11 -0.06 -12.69
N TYR A 34 4.21 0.63 -12.45
CA TYR A 34 4.89 0.70 -11.17
C TYR A 34 5.16 2.15 -10.82
N ILE A 35 4.74 2.56 -9.62
CA ILE A 35 5.07 3.86 -9.04
C ILE A 35 6.00 3.62 -7.84
N GLY A 36 7.23 4.11 -7.95
CA GLY A 36 8.21 4.09 -6.88
C GLY A 36 7.91 5.16 -5.81
N SER A 37 8.15 4.80 -4.55
CA SER A 37 8.13 5.73 -3.42
C SER A 37 9.24 6.77 -3.50
N GLU A 38 10.32 6.42 -4.19
CA GLU A 38 11.49 7.25 -4.42
C GLU A 38 12.19 6.83 -5.73
N PRO A 39 13.14 7.65 -6.24
CA PRO A 39 13.87 7.29 -7.45
C PRO A 39 14.65 5.98 -7.32
N ASP A 40 14.54 5.13 -8.33
CA ASP A 40 15.28 3.88 -8.46
C ASP A 40 16.22 3.97 -9.69
N PRO A 41 17.33 4.74 -9.60
CA PRO A 41 18.18 5.05 -10.75
C PRO A 41 18.84 3.82 -11.35
N GLU A 42 19.22 2.87 -10.49
CA GLU A 42 19.74 1.59 -10.93
C GLU A 42 18.61 0.71 -11.42
N GLY A 43 17.39 0.80 -10.89
CA GLY A 43 16.22 0.04 -11.32
C GLY A 43 16.08 -1.31 -10.60
N ASP A 44 16.71 -1.47 -9.45
CA ASP A 44 16.81 -2.75 -8.74
C ASP A 44 15.47 -3.19 -8.15
N PHE A 45 14.73 -2.24 -7.55
CA PHE A 45 13.42 -2.52 -6.99
C PHE A 45 12.39 -2.73 -8.09
N TYR A 46 12.39 -1.88 -9.11
CA TYR A 46 11.47 -2.02 -10.25
C TYR A 46 11.70 -3.32 -11.01
N ARG A 47 12.94 -3.68 -11.35
CA ARG A 47 13.23 -4.92 -12.10
C ARG A 47 12.94 -6.17 -11.27
N ALA A 48 13.26 -6.18 -9.98
CA ALA A 48 12.92 -7.30 -9.11
C ALA A 48 11.40 -7.50 -9.04
N THR A 49 10.65 -6.42 -8.87
CA THR A 49 9.18 -6.45 -8.86
C THR A 49 8.62 -6.89 -10.21
N GLN A 50 9.18 -6.37 -11.32
CA GLN A 50 8.81 -6.77 -12.68
C GLN A 50 9.00 -8.28 -12.90
N ALA A 51 10.14 -8.85 -12.50
CA ALA A 51 10.41 -10.28 -12.62
C ALA A 51 9.43 -11.12 -11.79
N PHE A 52 9.09 -10.66 -10.59
CA PHE A 52 8.08 -11.30 -9.75
C PHE A 52 6.69 -11.30 -10.39
N TYR A 53 6.23 -10.16 -10.94
CA TYR A 53 4.94 -10.08 -11.65
C TYR A 53 4.91 -10.91 -12.94
N GLN A 54 6.04 -11.06 -13.64
CA GLN A 54 6.13 -11.97 -14.80
C GLN A 54 5.79 -13.42 -14.41
N GLY A 55 6.21 -13.87 -13.22
CA GLY A 55 5.83 -15.18 -12.67
C GLY A 55 4.32 -15.33 -12.43
N LEU A 56 3.60 -14.23 -12.23
CA LEU A 56 2.15 -14.17 -12.10
C LEU A 56 1.42 -13.91 -13.44
N GLY A 57 2.16 -13.81 -14.54
CA GLY A 57 1.61 -13.56 -15.87
C GLY A 57 1.27 -12.09 -16.14
N ILE A 58 1.87 -11.13 -15.44
CA ILE A 58 1.69 -9.70 -15.66
C ILE A 58 3.01 -9.06 -16.13
N GLY A 59 2.96 -8.28 -17.20
CA GLY A 59 4.11 -7.50 -17.66
C GLY A 59 4.10 -6.08 -17.10
N LEU A 60 4.85 -5.80 -16.02
CA LEU A 60 5.09 -4.40 -15.64
C LEU A 60 6.01 -3.76 -16.69
N ASN A 61 5.56 -2.69 -17.35
CA ASN A 61 6.34 -2.09 -18.45
C ASN A 61 6.42 -0.55 -18.40
N THR A 62 5.92 0.05 -17.33
CA THR A 62 5.97 1.51 -17.14
C THR A 62 6.34 1.79 -15.70
N TYR A 63 7.42 2.54 -15.54
CA TYR A 63 7.93 3.02 -14.27
C TYR A 63 7.69 4.53 -14.17
N LEU A 64 7.35 4.99 -12.97
CA LEU A 64 7.27 6.39 -12.60
C LEU A 64 7.74 6.54 -11.14
N ASP A 65 8.37 7.65 -10.81
CA ASP A 65 8.39 8.18 -9.45
C ASP A 65 8.06 9.67 -9.47
N PHE A 66 7.74 10.24 -8.32
CA PHE A 66 7.28 11.63 -8.22
C PHE A 66 8.41 12.65 -8.15
N GLU A 67 9.67 12.23 -8.02
CA GLU A 67 10.79 13.11 -7.70
C GLU A 67 11.73 13.31 -8.88
N GLN A 68 12.23 12.23 -9.48
CA GLN A 68 13.19 12.29 -10.57
C GLN A 68 12.48 12.11 -11.91
N GLY A 69 12.47 13.17 -12.72
CA GLY A 69 11.95 13.09 -14.08
C GLY A 69 10.45 12.82 -14.18
N PHE A 70 9.67 13.16 -13.14
CA PHE A 70 8.21 13.03 -13.15
C PHE A 70 7.61 13.61 -14.44
N ASN A 71 6.77 12.81 -15.11
CA ASN A 71 6.17 13.14 -16.38
C ASN A 71 4.69 12.77 -16.37
N ASP A 72 3.81 13.76 -16.56
CA ASP A 72 2.36 13.56 -16.50
C ASP A 72 1.83 12.67 -17.64
N THR A 73 2.50 12.65 -18.79
CA THR A 73 2.20 11.74 -19.90
C THR A 73 2.50 10.29 -19.53
N VAL A 74 3.61 10.04 -18.82
CA VAL A 74 3.96 8.71 -18.31
C VAL A 74 2.94 8.29 -17.24
N MET A 75 2.53 9.21 -16.37
CA MET A 75 1.46 8.95 -15.41
C MET A 75 0.15 8.59 -16.09
N GLN A 76 -0.28 9.31 -17.15
CA GLN A 76 -1.48 8.93 -17.90
C GLN A 76 -1.34 7.53 -18.53
N THR A 77 -0.19 7.25 -19.16
CA THR A 77 0.10 5.94 -19.77
C THR A 77 0.05 4.82 -18.73
N LEU A 78 0.47 5.11 -17.50
CA LEU A 78 0.41 4.20 -16.36
C LEU A 78 -1.03 3.95 -15.91
N LEU A 79 -1.88 4.99 -15.85
CA LEU A 79 -3.28 4.91 -15.44
C LEU A 79 -4.23 4.33 -16.51
N ASP A 80 -3.78 4.19 -17.76
CA ASP A 80 -4.52 3.49 -18.81
C ASP A 80 -4.44 1.95 -18.66
N LYS A 81 -3.58 1.45 -17.75
CA LYS A 81 -3.39 0.01 -17.52
C LYS A 81 -4.34 -0.52 -16.45
N PRO A 82 -4.73 -1.81 -16.52
CA PRO A 82 -5.66 -2.37 -15.54
C PRO A 82 -5.06 -2.58 -14.13
N LEU A 83 -3.73 -2.48 -13.98
CA LEU A 83 -3.03 -2.66 -12.71
C LEU A 83 -1.92 -1.63 -12.53
N VAL A 84 -1.87 -1.03 -11.34
CA VAL A 84 -0.75 -0.18 -10.89
C VAL A 84 -0.25 -0.64 -9.53
N HIS A 85 1.06 -0.87 -9.44
CA HIS A 85 1.78 -1.17 -8.21
C HIS A 85 2.34 0.11 -7.59
N LEU A 86 2.10 0.33 -6.30
CA LEU A 86 2.70 1.37 -5.46
C LEU A 86 3.71 0.70 -4.53
N SER A 87 4.99 1.06 -4.66
CA SER A 87 6.07 0.36 -3.97
C SER A 87 6.10 0.57 -2.46
N GLY A 88 6.86 -0.27 -1.77
CA GLY A 88 7.39 0.03 -0.44
C GLY A 88 8.56 1.03 -0.52
N GLY A 89 9.03 1.49 0.64
CA GLY A 89 10.11 2.47 0.78
C GLY A 89 9.73 3.57 1.77
N ASP A 90 10.23 4.79 1.57
CA ASP A 90 9.90 5.92 2.47
C ASP A 90 8.46 6.44 2.25
N THR A 91 7.59 6.18 3.23
CA THR A 91 6.16 6.56 3.16
C THR A 91 5.94 8.07 3.12
N TYR A 92 6.70 8.85 3.89
CA TYR A 92 6.52 10.30 3.96
C TYR A 92 7.00 10.97 2.68
N ARG A 93 8.12 10.50 2.13
CA ARG A 93 8.65 10.93 0.83
C ARG A 93 7.65 10.59 -0.28
N PHE A 94 7.09 9.39 -0.27
CA PHE A 94 6.10 8.95 -1.26
C PHE A 94 4.86 9.86 -1.25
N LEU A 95 4.28 10.11 -0.07
CA LEU A 95 3.11 10.97 0.07
C LEU A 95 3.42 12.43 -0.30
N ARG A 96 4.59 12.95 0.08
CA ARG A 96 5.05 14.29 -0.34
C ARG A 96 5.13 14.41 -1.86
N GLY A 97 5.69 13.39 -2.52
CA GLY A 97 5.74 13.32 -3.99
C GLY A 97 4.35 13.37 -4.60
N LEU A 98 3.45 12.50 -4.15
CA LEU A 98 2.05 12.45 -4.57
C LEU A 98 1.35 13.82 -4.40
N HIS A 99 1.55 14.48 -3.25
CA HIS A 99 0.99 15.80 -2.95
C HIS A 99 1.56 16.89 -3.86
N SER A 100 2.88 16.98 -3.97
CA SER A 100 3.55 18.03 -4.76
C SER A 100 3.20 17.98 -6.26
N ARG A 101 2.82 16.80 -6.75
CA ARG A 101 2.41 16.58 -8.15
C ARG A 101 0.90 16.61 -8.37
N ASN A 102 0.09 16.80 -7.32
CA ASN A 102 -1.37 16.83 -7.37
C ASN A 102 -2.01 15.58 -8.02
N GLN A 103 -1.44 14.40 -7.80
CA GLN A 103 -1.88 13.16 -8.47
C GLN A 103 -2.93 12.35 -7.68
N GLN A 104 -3.35 12.82 -6.50
CA GLN A 104 -4.30 12.13 -5.63
C GLN A 104 -5.62 11.87 -6.35
N GLN A 105 -6.18 12.89 -7.00
CA GLN A 105 -7.48 12.76 -7.67
C GLN A 105 -7.41 11.77 -8.85
N LYS A 106 -6.28 11.74 -9.57
CA LYS A 106 -6.08 10.80 -10.67
C LYS A 106 -6.04 9.35 -10.18
N LEU A 107 -5.32 9.07 -9.10
CA LEU A 107 -5.30 7.72 -8.49
C LEU A 107 -6.67 7.33 -7.89
N LYS A 108 -7.41 8.28 -7.32
CA LYS A 108 -8.78 8.03 -6.85
C LYS A 108 -9.72 7.67 -7.99
N SER A 109 -9.71 8.45 -9.07
CA SER A 109 -10.51 8.18 -10.26
C SER A 109 -10.14 6.83 -10.90
N TYR A 110 -8.85 6.48 -10.91
CA TYR A 110 -8.35 5.20 -11.38
C TYR A 110 -8.89 4.01 -10.57
N ALA A 111 -8.89 4.10 -9.24
CA ALA A 111 -9.49 3.07 -8.39
C ALA A 111 -11.01 2.97 -8.61
N ALA A 112 -11.68 4.12 -8.77
CA ALA A 112 -13.12 4.19 -9.00
C ALA A 112 -13.55 3.61 -10.36
N SER A 113 -12.65 3.56 -11.36
CA SER A 113 -12.92 2.92 -12.65
C SER A 113 -12.78 1.39 -12.63
N GLY A 114 -12.57 0.80 -11.45
CA GLY A 114 -12.46 -0.65 -11.29
C GLY A 114 -11.07 -1.23 -11.59
N HIS A 115 -10.08 -0.38 -11.89
CA HIS A 115 -8.70 -0.86 -12.01
C HIS A 115 -8.09 -1.19 -10.65
N LEU A 116 -7.08 -2.06 -10.66
CA LEU A 116 -6.43 -2.54 -9.45
C LEU A 116 -5.28 -1.62 -9.02
N LEU A 117 -5.34 -1.12 -7.79
CA LEU A 117 -4.17 -0.59 -7.09
C LEU A 117 -3.60 -1.64 -6.13
N VAL A 118 -2.33 -2.00 -6.32
CA VAL A 118 -1.57 -2.81 -5.37
C VAL A 118 -0.64 -1.90 -4.59
N GLY A 119 -0.78 -1.84 -3.27
CA GLY A 119 0.15 -1.13 -2.38
C GLY A 119 0.98 -2.11 -1.56
N VAL A 120 2.29 -1.88 -1.50
CA VAL A 120 3.20 -2.63 -0.62
C VAL A 120 3.78 -1.70 0.43
N SER A 121 3.72 -2.07 1.71
CA SER A 121 4.28 -1.30 2.83
C SER A 121 3.85 0.18 2.77
N ALA A 122 4.74 1.11 2.45
CA ALA A 122 4.44 2.51 2.15
C ALA A 122 3.24 2.68 1.20
N GLY A 123 3.27 2.03 0.04
CA GLY A 123 2.19 2.07 -0.94
C GLY A 123 0.85 1.56 -0.39
N ALA A 124 0.85 0.58 0.52
CA ALA A 124 -0.37 0.10 1.18
C ALA A 124 -0.96 1.17 2.10
N MET A 125 -0.11 1.84 2.89
CA MET A 125 -0.54 2.95 3.75
C MET A 125 -1.10 4.12 2.93
N LEU A 126 -0.55 4.40 1.75
CA LEU A 126 -1.07 5.43 0.84
C LEU A 126 -2.51 5.18 0.39
N LEU A 127 -2.96 3.91 0.30
CA LEU A 127 -4.35 3.57 -0.07
C LEU A 127 -5.36 3.87 1.05
N THR A 128 -4.90 4.06 2.28
CA THR A 128 -5.76 4.36 3.45
C THR A 128 -6.03 5.86 3.58
N ALA A 129 -6.84 6.27 4.56
CA ALA A 129 -7.14 7.68 4.80
C ALA A 129 -5.92 8.53 5.20
N ASN A 130 -4.91 7.93 5.86
CA ASN A 130 -3.81 8.67 6.46
C ASN A 130 -2.58 7.77 6.70
N ILE A 131 -1.36 8.31 6.54
CA ILE A 131 -0.10 7.59 6.78
C ILE A 131 0.43 7.68 8.22
N GLU A 132 -0.34 8.18 9.19
CA GLU A 132 0.05 8.22 10.61
C GLU A 132 0.50 6.86 11.16
N THR A 133 0.08 5.76 10.53
CA THR A 133 0.53 4.40 10.82
C THR A 133 2.00 4.14 10.47
N ALA A 134 2.63 4.94 9.61
CA ALA A 134 4.03 4.77 9.22
C ALA A 134 4.98 4.81 10.42
N ALA A 135 4.69 5.67 11.41
CA ALA A 135 5.49 5.74 12.64
C ALA A 135 5.34 4.50 13.56
N LEU A 136 4.44 3.57 13.25
CA LEU A 136 4.27 2.30 13.95
C LEU A 136 5.12 1.18 13.31
N CYS A 137 5.52 1.30 12.05
CA CYS A 137 6.43 0.36 11.37
C CYS A 137 7.89 0.84 11.33
N GLY A 138 8.20 1.94 12.01
CA GLY A 138 9.57 2.45 12.16
C GLY A 138 9.93 3.61 11.24
N ASP A 139 9.01 4.03 10.35
CA ASP A 139 9.26 5.17 9.46
C ASP A 139 9.38 6.47 10.26
N SER A 140 10.31 7.32 9.82
CA SER A 140 10.55 8.65 10.38
C SER A 140 10.24 9.71 9.34
N ASN A 141 9.53 10.78 9.74
CA ASN A 141 9.18 11.89 8.86
C ASN A 141 10.39 12.84 8.65
N THR A 142 11.38 12.39 7.89
CA THR A 142 12.61 13.14 7.61
C THR A 142 12.35 14.33 6.67
N VAL A 143 11.26 14.30 5.92
CA VAL A 143 10.87 15.32 4.94
C VAL A 143 9.98 16.42 5.51
N GLY A 144 9.63 16.36 6.80
CA GLY A 144 8.82 17.38 7.48
C GLY A 144 7.39 17.52 6.94
N LEU A 145 6.79 16.43 6.43
CA LEU A 145 5.45 16.47 5.85
C LEU A 145 4.40 16.65 6.95
N GLU A 146 3.68 17.78 6.93
CA GLU A 146 2.63 18.08 7.92
C GLU A 146 1.28 17.43 7.56
N ASN A 147 0.93 17.46 6.27
CA ASN A 147 -0.32 16.89 5.79
C ASN A 147 -0.16 15.39 5.52
N LEU A 148 -0.59 14.56 6.47
CA LEU A 148 -0.49 13.10 6.37
C LEU A 148 -1.73 12.44 5.72
N LYS A 149 -2.68 13.22 5.20
CA LYS A 149 -3.86 12.70 4.50
C LYS A 149 -3.44 12.03 3.20
N ALA A 150 -3.82 10.76 3.04
CA ALA A 150 -3.48 9.94 1.90
C ALA A 150 -4.67 9.80 0.93
N LEU A 151 -4.80 8.67 0.24
CA LEU A 151 -5.83 8.50 -0.78
C LEU A 151 -7.22 8.27 -0.17
N GLY A 152 -7.35 7.68 1.02
CA GLY A 152 -8.65 7.40 1.64
C GLY A 152 -9.53 6.52 0.77
N LEU A 153 -8.94 5.50 0.14
CA LEU A 153 -9.66 4.53 -0.67
C LEU A 153 -10.11 3.35 0.19
N ALA A 154 -9.29 2.88 1.12
CA ALA A 154 -9.71 1.85 2.06
C ALA A 154 -10.31 2.48 3.34
N ASP A 155 -11.49 2.00 3.77
CA ASP A 155 -12.16 2.37 5.02
C ASP A 155 -11.51 1.68 6.24
N LEU A 156 -10.18 1.72 6.30
CA LEU A 156 -9.34 1.17 7.35
C LEU A 156 -7.99 1.89 7.35
N LEU A 157 -7.23 1.70 8.43
CA LEU A 157 -5.81 2.04 8.49
C LEU A 157 -4.99 0.75 8.47
N PHE A 158 -3.80 0.82 7.88
CA PHE A 158 -2.93 -0.34 7.65
C PHE A 158 -1.58 -0.12 8.33
N VAL A 159 -1.11 -1.11 9.09
CA VAL A 159 0.23 -1.13 9.69
C VAL A 159 0.98 -2.35 9.13
N PRO A 160 2.00 -2.16 8.28
CA PRO A 160 2.82 -3.26 7.79
C PRO A 160 3.86 -3.70 8.82
N HIS A 161 4.53 -4.82 8.54
CA HIS A 161 5.71 -5.34 9.23
C HIS A 161 5.49 -5.58 10.74
N VAL A 162 4.26 -5.92 11.13
CA VAL A 162 3.94 -6.22 12.52
C VAL A 162 4.58 -7.55 12.90
N VAL A 163 5.49 -7.51 13.87
CA VAL A 163 6.08 -8.72 14.43
C VAL A 163 5.24 -9.18 15.61
N HIS A 164 4.61 -10.35 15.50
CA HIS A 164 3.91 -10.97 16.63
C HIS A 164 4.94 -11.41 17.67
N SER A 165 5.10 -10.64 18.74
CA SER A 165 6.11 -10.92 19.75
C SER A 165 5.76 -12.14 20.58
N GLN A 166 6.45 -13.26 20.36
CA GLN A 166 6.83 -14.16 21.46
C GLN A 166 8.27 -13.94 21.94
N SER A 167 9.08 -13.15 21.23
CA SER A 167 10.44 -12.88 21.70
C SER A 167 10.98 -11.50 21.29
N ARG A 168 11.48 -10.80 22.33
CA ARG A 168 12.54 -9.79 22.39
C ARG A 168 12.21 -8.32 22.61
N ASP A 169 10.97 -7.86 22.42
CA ASP A 169 10.54 -6.63 23.12
C ASP A 169 9.01 -6.51 23.22
N GLN A 170 8.45 -7.05 24.30
CA GLN A 170 7.03 -6.89 24.59
C GLN A 170 6.64 -5.41 24.73
N SER A 171 7.57 -4.53 25.12
CA SER A 171 7.30 -3.10 25.29
C SER A 171 7.06 -2.40 23.94
N HIS A 172 7.82 -2.75 22.90
CA HIS A 172 7.61 -2.23 21.54
C HIS A 172 6.25 -2.69 20.97
N GLY A 173 5.91 -3.97 21.08
CA GLY A 173 4.62 -4.48 20.61
C GLY A 173 3.42 -3.88 21.37
N LEU A 174 3.53 -3.74 22.70
CA LEU A 174 2.50 -3.08 23.51
C LEU A 174 2.33 -1.61 23.13
N SER A 175 3.44 -0.89 22.91
CA SER A 175 3.39 0.52 22.48
C SER A 175 2.79 0.69 21.08
N GLN A 176 3.08 -0.23 20.15
CA GLN A 176 2.48 -0.23 18.81
C GLN A 176 0.95 -0.41 18.89
N LYS A 177 0.47 -1.40 19.65
CA LYS A 177 -0.98 -1.61 19.85
C LYS A 177 -1.66 -0.42 20.52
N GLN A 178 -1.04 0.17 21.54
CA GLN A 178 -1.60 1.36 22.20
C GLN A 178 -1.71 2.55 21.25
N ARG A 179 -0.68 2.80 20.44
CA ARG A 179 -0.70 3.85 19.41
C ARG A 179 -1.74 3.55 18.33
N ALA A 180 -1.86 2.30 17.90
CA ALA A 180 -2.88 1.88 16.95
C ALA A 180 -4.31 2.10 17.50
N LYS A 181 -4.57 1.84 18.79
CA LYS A 181 -5.85 2.21 19.44
C LYS A 181 -6.13 3.71 19.38
N GLN A 182 -5.12 4.55 19.63
CA GLN A 182 -5.27 6.00 19.53
C GLN A 182 -5.59 6.43 18.09
N LEU A 183 -4.95 5.82 17.10
CA LEU A 183 -5.22 6.09 15.69
C LEU A 183 -6.63 5.63 15.29
N ALA A 184 -7.04 4.43 15.69
CA ALA A 184 -8.39 3.92 15.42
C ALA A 184 -9.46 4.88 15.97
N LYS A 185 -9.30 5.32 17.23
CA LYS A 185 -10.19 6.30 17.85
C LYS A 185 -10.17 7.66 17.16
N ARG A 186 -8.98 8.18 16.80
CA ARG A 186 -8.83 9.49 16.17
C ARG A 186 -9.49 9.55 14.79
N HIS A 187 -9.31 8.51 13.99
CA HIS A 187 -9.81 8.47 12.61
C HIS A 187 -11.20 7.84 12.50
N GLY A 188 -11.70 7.17 13.55
CA GLY A 188 -12.97 6.46 13.51
C GLY A 188 -12.95 5.25 12.57
N LEU A 189 -11.77 4.68 12.31
CA LEU A 189 -11.54 3.60 11.36
C LEU A 189 -10.86 2.40 12.05
N PRO A 190 -11.13 1.16 11.62
CA PRO A 190 -10.38 0.01 12.11
C PRO A 190 -8.91 0.10 11.68
N VAL A 191 -8.00 -0.32 12.56
CA VAL A 191 -6.57 -0.45 12.25
C VAL A 191 -6.24 -1.94 12.11
N TYR A 192 -5.70 -2.31 10.96
CA TYR A 192 -5.21 -3.66 10.68
C TYR A 192 -3.71 -3.71 10.89
N LEU A 193 -3.30 -4.53 11.85
CA LEU A 193 -1.91 -4.83 12.17
C LEU A 193 -1.50 -6.08 11.39
N CYS A 194 -0.75 -5.87 10.31
CA CYS A 194 -0.38 -6.90 9.36
C CYS A 194 1.11 -7.23 9.50
N SER A 195 1.40 -8.50 9.76
CA SER A 195 2.73 -9.07 9.58
C SER A 195 3.07 -9.20 8.09
N ASP A 196 4.31 -9.59 7.79
CA ASP A 196 4.72 -9.88 6.40
C ASP A 196 3.93 -11.03 5.78
N GLU A 197 3.33 -11.90 6.59
CA GLU A 197 2.47 -13.00 6.15
C GLU A 197 0.97 -12.64 6.23
N ASP A 198 0.63 -11.35 6.27
CA ASP A 198 -0.75 -10.87 6.17
C ASP A 198 -0.96 -9.98 4.94
N ALA A 199 -2.17 -10.04 4.39
CA ALA A 199 -2.59 -9.19 3.27
C ALA A 199 -4.10 -8.94 3.31
N LEU A 200 -4.51 -7.79 2.76
CA LEU A 200 -5.91 -7.41 2.62
C LEU A 200 -6.20 -7.12 1.15
N ALA A 201 -7.16 -7.82 0.56
CA ALA A 201 -7.69 -7.48 -0.76
C ALA A 201 -9.09 -6.91 -0.62
N ILE A 202 -9.39 -5.82 -1.32
CA ILE A 202 -10.74 -5.29 -1.47
C ILE A 202 -11.08 -5.50 -2.94
N ILE A 203 -12.04 -6.37 -3.24
CA ILE A 203 -12.49 -6.67 -4.61
C ILE A 203 -13.98 -6.34 -4.68
N ASP A 204 -14.35 -5.46 -5.60
CA ASP A 204 -15.73 -4.95 -5.72
C ASP A 204 -16.31 -4.53 -4.35
N ASP A 205 -15.48 -3.87 -3.55
CA ASP A 205 -15.79 -3.37 -2.20
C ASP A 205 -15.97 -4.45 -1.10
N TYR A 206 -15.69 -5.73 -1.41
CA TYR A 206 -15.63 -6.81 -0.43
C TYR A 206 -14.20 -7.04 0.07
N LEU A 207 -14.05 -7.02 1.40
CA LEU A 207 -12.77 -7.27 2.05
C LEU A 207 -12.50 -8.79 2.19
N HIS A 208 -11.34 -9.21 1.66
CA HIS A 208 -10.76 -10.54 1.82
C HIS A 208 -9.47 -10.43 2.63
N CYS A 209 -9.44 -11.10 3.78
CA CYS A 209 -8.25 -11.17 4.62
C CYS A 209 -7.44 -12.43 4.30
N PHE A 210 -6.13 -12.29 4.18
CA PHE A 210 -5.17 -13.38 4.08
C PHE A 210 -4.24 -13.32 5.29
N GLY A 211 -3.93 -14.48 5.86
CA GLY A 211 -3.23 -14.55 7.15
C GLY A 211 -4.18 -14.37 8.33
N ALA A 212 -3.68 -13.80 9.42
CA ALA A 212 -4.40 -13.52 10.65
C ALA A 212 -4.04 -12.13 11.20
N PRO A 213 -4.30 -11.04 10.45
CA PRO A 213 -4.02 -9.71 10.91
C PRO A 213 -4.79 -9.41 12.20
N GLU A 214 -4.13 -8.74 13.15
CA GLU A 214 -4.80 -8.28 14.36
C GLU A 214 -5.58 -7.00 14.04
N ILE A 215 -6.85 -6.96 14.46
CA ILE A 215 -7.76 -5.85 14.15
C ILE A 215 -8.04 -5.08 15.43
N ILE A 216 -7.78 -3.77 15.38
CA ILE A 216 -8.16 -2.83 16.43
C ILE A 216 -9.33 -1.99 15.92
N LEU A 217 -10.50 -2.21 16.51
CA LEU A 217 -11.70 -1.45 16.18
C LEU A 217 -11.69 -0.07 16.86
N PRO A 218 -12.25 0.97 16.22
CA PRO A 218 -12.52 2.22 16.92
C PRO A 218 -13.50 1.95 18.07
N GLU A 219 -13.26 2.56 19.23
CA GLU A 219 -14.23 2.52 20.33
C GLU A 219 -15.57 3.11 19.83
N ALA A 220 -16.69 2.45 20.12
CA ALA A 220 -17.99 3.03 19.87
C ALA A 220 -18.07 4.38 20.60
N ILE A 221 -18.49 5.42 19.88
CA ILE A 221 -18.78 6.72 20.50
C ILE A 221 -19.98 6.47 21.44
N ALA A 222 -19.72 6.46 22.74
CA ALA A 222 -20.74 6.38 23.78
C ALA A 222 -21.56 7.69 23.84
#